data_AF-A0A926BQY8-F1
#
_entry.id   AF-A0A926BQY8-F1
#
_cell.length_a   1.000
_cell.length_b   1.000
_cell.length_c   1.000
_cell.angle_alpha   90.00
_cell.angle_beta   90.00
_cell.angle_gamma   90.00
#
_symmetry.space_group_name_H-M   'P 1'
#
loop_
_entity.id
_entity.type
_entity.pdbx_description
1 polymer ?
#
loop_
_entity_poly.entity_id
_entity_poly.type
_entity_poly.pdbx_seq_one_letter_code
_entity_poly.pdbx_strand_id
1 'polypeptide(L)'
;MLSLRMRTLYNRVFEYRASLVGGTTPYEKRLHERRLVAVAAATADMDRLQNFMVAAEGMVGGESASLERIGETVYRLEREVFGASQTHPLREAVVVLGEAWDISPFYEDWCANRRRASHAAVTELENRLRELLSGVLHISTPASA
;
A
#
# COMPACT_ATOMS: atom_id res chain seq x y z
N MET A 1 -8.40 12.52 -4.17
CA MET A 1 -7.65 13.44 -3.26
C MET A 1 -7.64 12.94 -1.81
N LEU A 2 -8.78 12.45 -1.29
CA LEU A 2 -8.87 11.86 0.06
C LEU A 2 -8.01 10.60 0.22
N SER A 3 -8.03 9.71 -0.79
CA SER A 3 -7.23 8.47 -0.83
C SER A 3 -5.72 8.71 -0.70
N LEU A 4 -5.18 9.74 -1.37
CA LEU A 4 -3.76 10.09 -1.31
C LEU A 4 -3.35 10.64 0.07
N ARG A 5 -4.24 11.40 0.72
CA ARG A 5 -4.04 11.88 2.10
C ARG A 5 -4.07 10.73 3.09
N MET A 6 -5.01 9.79 2.94
CA MET A 6 -5.06 8.58 3.76
C MET A 6 -3.82 7.73 3.60
N ARG A 7 -3.36 7.51 2.37
CA ARG A 7 -2.12 6.76 2.11
C ARG A 7 -0.91 7.43 2.78
N THR A 8 -0.82 8.76 2.69
CA THR A 8 0.23 9.52 3.38
C THR A 8 0.17 9.32 4.90
N LEU A 9 -1.04 9.39 5.48
CA LEU A 9 -1.26 9.19 6.91
C LEU A 9 -0.84 7.77 7.35
N TYR A 10 -1.29 6.75 6.62
CA TYR A 10 -0.92 5.35 6.86
C TYR A 10 0.60 5.16 6.86
N ASN A 11 1.27 5.65 5.81
CA ASN A 11 2.72 5.54 5.70
C ASN A 11 3.42 6.19 6.90
N ARG A 12 2.98 7.37 7.33
CA ARG A 12 3.55 8.06 8.50
C ARG A 12 3.36 7.29 9.80
N VAL A 13 2.20 6.69 10.03
CA VAL A 13 1.96 5.87 11.22
C VAL A 13 2.80 4.60 11.20
N PHE A 14 2.96 3.96 10.04
CA PHE A 14 3.83 2.80 9.87
C PHE A 14 5.31 3.14 10.06
N GLU A 15 5.78 4.25 9.50
CA GLU A 15 7.14 4.78 9.73
C GLU A 15 7.37 5.04 11.22
N TYR A 16 6.44 5.71 11.89
CA TYR A 16 6.53 5.97 13.33
C TYR A 16 6.60 4.66 14.13
N ARG A 17 5.71 3.70 13.83
CA ARG A 17 5.71 2.38 14.47
C ARG A 17 7.04 1.66 14.27
N ALA A 18 7.60 1.69 13.07
CA ALA A 18 8.88 1.06 12.76
C ALA A 18 10.06 1.77 13.46
N SER A 19 9.95 3.08 13.68
CA SER A 19 10.96 3.86 14.41
C SER A 19 10.98 3.60 15.92
N LEU A 20 9.96 2.94 16.48
CA LEU A 20 9.92 2.61 17.89
C LEU A 20 10.94 1.51 18.20
N VAL A 21 12.12 1.92 18.67
CA VAL A 21 13.14 1.00 19.17
C VAL A 21 12.74 0.49 20.55
N GLY A 22 12.91 -0.81 20.78
CA GLY A 22 12.76 -1.42 22.10
C GLY A 22 13.91 -1.03 23.01
N GLY A 23 13.60 -0.52 24.21
CA GLY A 23 14.64 -0.19 25.19
C GLY A 23 15.21 -1.42 25.90
N THR A 24 16.40 -1.26 26.46
CA THR A 24 17.10 -2.33 27.18
C THR A 24 16.68 -2.37 28.66
N THR A 25 16.37 -1.21 29.25
CA THR A 25 15.99 -1.12 30.65
C THR A 25 14.51 -1.48 30.89
N PRO A 26 14.14 -1.95 32.11
CA PRO A 26 12.75 -2.25 32.43
C PRO A 26 11.79 -1.06 32.27
N TYR A 27 12.27 0.16 32.55
CA TYR A 27 11.48 1.37 32.36
C TYR A 27 11.22 1.66 30.89
N GLU A 28 12.25 1.60 30.04
CA GLU A 28 12.10 1.85 28.61
C GLU A 28 11.25 0.78 27.92
N LYS A 29 11.29 -0.48 28.38
CA LYS A 29 10.39 -1.53 27.90
C LYS A 29 8.93 -1.19 28.17
N ARG A 30 8.60 -0.77 29.40
CA ARG A 30 7.22 -0.31 29.73
C ARG A 30 6.82 0.91 28.92
N LEU A 31 7.74 1.84 28.67
CA LEU A 31 7.49 3.01 27.85
C LEU A 31 7.24 2.62 26.38
N HIS A 32 8.02 1.69 25.86
CA HIS A 32 7.87 1.15 24.50
C HIS A 32 6.52 0.42 24.35
N GLU A 33 6.15 -0.44 25.29
CA GLU A 33 4.85 -1.11 25.31
C GLU A 33 3.68 -0.11 25.30
N ARG A 34 3.74 0.93 26.13
CA ARG A 34 2.73 2.00 26.13
C ARG A 34 2.63 2.71 24.78
N ARG A 35 3.76 2.98 24.13
CA ARG A 35 3.79 3.57 22.78
C ARG A 35 3.20 2.62 21.74
N LEU A 36 3.50 1.33 21.81
CA LEU A 36 2.89 0.33 20.91
C LEU A 36 1.38 0.25 21.09
N VAL A 37 0.87 0.28 22.33
CA VAL A 37 -0.57 0.28 22.61
C VAL A 37 -1.23 1.54 22.03
N ALA A 38 -0.63 2.71 22.21
CA ALA A 38 -1.14 3.96 21.65
C ALA A 38 -1.16 3.95 20.10
N VAL A 39 -0.10 3.44 19.48
CA VAL A 39 -0.04 3.27 18.02
C VAL A 39 -1.05 2.24 17.53
N ALA A 40 -1.25 1.15 18.26
CA ALA A 40 -2.24 0.14 17.90
C ALA A 40 -3.67 0.71 17.88
N ALA A 41 -4.03 1.52 18.88
CA ALA A 41 -5.32 2.22 18.91
C ALA A 41 -5.48 3.17 17.72
N ALA A 42 -4.48 4.00 17.45
CA ALA A 42 -4.50 4.90 16.29
C ALA A 42 -4.58 4.15 14.95
N THR A 43 -3.90 3.00 14.84
CA THR A 43 -3.95 2.15 13.65
C THR A 43 -5.35 1.56 13.45
N ALA A 44 -5.98 1.08 14.52
CA ALA A 44 -7.34 0.56 14.47
C ALA A 44 -8.35 1.64 14.03
N ASP A 45 -8.19 2.88 14.50
CA ASP A 45 -9.06 3.99 14.09
C ASP A 45 -8.85 4.38 12.61
N MET A 46 -7.61 4.28 12.10
CA MET A 46 -7.36 4.46 10.67
C MET A 46 -7.96 3.34 9.81
N ASP A 47 -7.89 2.09 10.28
CA ASP A 47 -8.49 0.93 9.61
C ASP A 47 -10.02 1.13 9.49
N ARG A 48 -10.65 1.58 10.58
CA ARG A 48 -12.07 1.97 10.59
C ARG A 48 -12.41 3.04 9.58
N LEU A 49 -11.64 4.12 9.55
CA LEU A 49 -11.89 5.21 8.63
C LEU A 49 -11.72 4.78 7.17
N GLN A 50 -10.74 3.92 6.89
CA GLN A 50 -10.60 3.30 5.57
C GLN A 50 -11.81 2.42 5.22
N ASN A 51 -12.28 1.59 6.15
CA ASN A 51 -13.46 0.74 5.92
C ASN A 51 -14.72 1.58 5.65
N PHE A 52 -14.88 2.69 6.39
CA PHE A 52 -15.97 3.64 6.15
C PHE A 52 -15.89 4.28 4.77
N MET A 53 -14.70 4.73 4.34
CA MET A 53 -14.50 5.26 2.99
C MET A 53 -14.84 4.24 1.91
N VAL A 54 -14.37 2.99 2.06
CA VAL A 54 -14.63 1.90 1.12
C VAL A 54 -16.14 1.64 0.99
N ALA A 55 -16.88 1.65 2.10
CA ALA A 55 -18.32 1.48 2.11
C ALA A 55 -19.06 2.70 1.50
N ALA A 56 -18.61 3.92 1.82
CA ALA A 56 -19.23 5.16 1.36
C ALA A 56 -19.00 5.46 -0.13
N GLU A 57 -17.84 5.06 -0.68
CA GLU A 57 -17.49 5.25 -2.09
C GLU A 57 -18.21 4.26 -3.04
N GLY A 58 -19.17 3.46 -2.55
CA GLY A 58 -20.03 2.66 -3.41
C GLY A 58 -19.34 1.47 -4.08
N MET A 59 -18.19 1.00 -3.55
CA MET A 59 -17.46 -0.16 -4.07
C MET A 59 -18.28 -1.48 -4.05
N VAL A 60 -19.46 -1.48 -3.43
CA VAL A 60 -20.36 -2.63 -3.32
C VAL A 60 -21.49 -2.60 -4.37
N GLY A 61 -21.70 -1.50 -5.09
CA GLY A 61 -22.89 -1.30 -5.95
C GLY A 61 -22.65 -0.79 -7.37
N GLY A 62 -21.41 -0.50 -7.76
CA GLY A 62 -21.10 -0.09 -9.14
C GLY A 62 -20.96 -1.27 -10.09
N GLU A 63 -21.33 -1.09 -11.36
CA GLU A 63 -21.24 -2.10 -12.46
C GLU A 63 -19.81 -2.65 -12.69
N SER A 64 -18.79 -2.08 -12.04
CA SER A 64 -17.37 -2.43 -12.14
C SER A 64 -16.77 -3.07 -10.88
N ALA A 65 -17.57 -3.45 -9.87
CA ALA A 65 -17.06 -4.08 -8.66
C ALA A 65 -16.68 -5.55 -8.91
N SER A 66 -15.38 -5.87 -8.95
CA SER A 66 -14.92 -7.26 -9.07
C SER A 66 -15.28 -8.07 -7.82
N LEU A 67 -15.45 -9.39 -8.00
CA LEU A 67 -15.73 -10.32 -6.89
C LEU A 67 -14.69 -10.23 -5.77
N GLU A 68 -13.43 -9.97 -6.12
CA GLU A 68 -12.33 -9.79 -5.15
C GLU A 68 -12.54 -8.54 -4.28
N ARG A 69 -13.01 -7.44 -4.88
CA ARG A 69 -13.30 -6.18 -4.17
C ARG A 69 -14.51 -6.33 -3.24
N ILE A 70 -15.52 -7.08 -3.68
CA ILE A 70 -16.67 -7.42 -2.84
C ILE A 70 -16.22 -8.29 -1.66
N GLY A 71 -15.43 -9.33 -1.91
CA GLY A 71 -14.87 -10.19 -0.86
C GLY A 71 -14.02 -9.43 0.15
N GLU A 72 -13.18 -8.49 -0.30
CA GLU A 72 -12.40 -7.62 0.58
C GLU A 72 -13.28 -6.71 1.44
N THR A 73 -14.37 -6.20 0.87
CA THR A 73 -15.31 -5.35 1.61
C THR A 73 -16.05 -6.16 2.67
N VAL A 74 -16.49 -7.38 2.34
CA VAL A 74 -17.13 -8.30 3.30
C VAL A 74 -16.16 -8.65 4.43
N TYR A 75 -14.92 -9.01 4.13
CA TYR A 75 -13.89 -9.29 5.12
C TYR A 75 -13.68 -8.12 6.10
N ARG A 76 -13.63 -6.89 5.58
CA ARG A 76 -13.48 -5.66 6.39
C ARG A 76 -14.68 -5.41 7.29
N LEU A 77 -15.89 -5.58 6.75
CA LEU A 77 -17.13 -5.43 7.51
C LEU A 77 -17.26 -6.49 8.60
N GLU A 78 -16.92 -7.74 8.32
CA GLU A 78 -16.92 -8.81 9.33
C GLU A 78 -15.96 -8.47 10.49
N ARG A 79 -14.74 -8.03 10.17
CA ARG A 79 -13.78 -7.62 11.21
C ARG A 79 -14.25 -6.43 12.03
N GLU A 80 -14.94 -5.47 11.42
CA GLU A 80 -15.47 -4.31 12.13
C GLU A 80 -16.64 -4.68 13.04
N VAL A 81 -17.61 -5.45 12.53
CA VAL A 81 -18.86 -5.77 13.23
C VAL A 81 -18.65 -6.88 14.26
N PHE A 82 -17.91 -7.93 13.90
CA PHE A 82 -17.74 -9.12 14.72
C PHE A 82 -16.39 -9.18 15.45
N GLY A 83 -15.47 -8.24 15.17
CA GLY A 83 -14.10 -8.27 15.71
C GLY A 83 -13.21 -9.36 15.10
N ALA A 84 -13.77 -10.23 14.24
CA ALA A 84 -13.10 -11.33 13.57
C ALA A 84 -13.75 -11.57 12.21
N SER A 85 -12.97 -12.06 11.24
CA SER A 85 -13.49 -12.50 9.93
C SER A 85 -13.67 -14.01 9.91
N GLN A 86 -14.77 -14.47 9.31
CA GLN A 86 -14.95 -15.86 8.95
C GLN A 86 -14.55 -16.11 7.49
N THR A 87 -14.63 -15.09 6.65
CA THR A 87 -14.26 -15.17 5.24
C THR A 87 -12.91 -14.51 5.00
N HIS A 88 -11.94 -15.29 4.50
CA HIS A 88 -10.69 -14.74 3.98
C HIS A 88 -10.74 -14.78 2.46
N PRO A 89 -10.76 -13.63 1.76
CA PRO A 89 -10.65 -13.66 0.31
C PRO A 89 -9.31 -14.29 -0.05
N LEU A 90 -9.32 -15.27 -0.97
CA LEU A 90 -8.09 -15.83 -1.50
C LEU A 90 -7.33 -14.70 -2.21
N ARG A 91 -6.10 -14.46 -1.77
CA ARG A 91 -5.22 -13.45 -2.37
C ARG A 91 -4.08 -14.17 -3.05
N GLU A 92 -4.10 -14.16 -4.38
CA GLU A 92 -2.95 -14.59 -5.17
C GLU A 92 -2.14 -13.35 -5.55
N ALA A 93 -0.88 -13.33 -5.13
CA ALA A 93 0.06 -12.30 -5.53
C ALA A 93 0.86 -12.83 -6.71
N VAL A 94 0.66 -12.24 -7.89
CA VAL A 94 1.47 -12.53 -9.08
C VAL A 94 2.65 -11.57 -9.06
N VAL A 95 3.86 -12.11 -8.92
CA VAL A 95 5.10 -11.33 -9.01
C VAL A 95 5.70 -11.59 -10.39
N VAL A 96 5.84 -10.52 -11.18
CA VAL A 96 6.51 -10.57 -12.49
C VAL A 96 7.80 -9.77 -12.40
N LEU A 97 8.89 -10.40 -12.80
CA LEU A 97 10.21 -9.77 -12.87
C LEU A 97 10.47 -9.35 -14.31
N GLY A 98 10.84 -8.08 -14.49
CA GLY A 98 11.24 -7.56 -15.80
C GLY A 98 12.67 -7.97 -16.17
N GLU A 99 13.01 -7.80 -17.44
CA GLU A 99 14.37 -8.00 -17.93
C GLU A 99 15.34 -7.00 -17.30
N ALA A 100 16.61 -7.41 -17.16
CA ALA A 100 17.67 -6.52 -16.73
C ALA A 100 17.80 -5.34 -17.72
N TRP A 101 17.81 -4.13 -17.18
CA TRP A 101 17.85 -2.92 -17.99
C TRP A 101 19.21 -2.25 -17.89
N ASP A 102 19.85 -2.06 -19.05
CA ASP A 102 21.09 -1.29 -19.14
C ASP A 102 20.82 0.21 -19.06
N ILE A 103 21.42 0.84 -18.05
CA ILE A 103 21.31 2.29 -17.78
C ILE A 103 22.48 3.09 -18.38
N SER A 104 23.48 2.42 -18.95
CA SER A 104 24.66 3.06 -19.55
C SER A 104 24.34 4.17 -20.56
N PRO A 105 23.26 4.08 -21.37
CA PRO A 105 22.91 5.15 -22.31
C PRO A 105 22.60 6.51 -21.67
N PHE A 106 22.22 6.56 -20.39
CA PHE A 106 21.91 7.82 -19.68
C PHE A 106 23.15 8.49 -19.09
N TYR A 107 24.32 7.86 -19.17
CA TYR A 107 25.53 8.33 -18.47
C TYR A 107 26.04 9.67 -19.01
N GLU A 108 26.06 9.85 -20.34
CA GLU A 108 26.51 11.10 -20.95
C GLU A 108 25.59 12.27 -20.59
N ASP A 109 24.29 12.06 -20.67
CA ASP A 109 23.28 13.03 -20.25
C ASP A 109 23.34 13.33 -18.75
N TRP A 110 23.69 12.34 -17.92
CA TRP A 110 23.82 12.50 -16.48
C TRP A 110 25.04 13.35 -16.12
N CYS A 111 26.16 13.18 -16.83
CA CYS A 111 27.34 14.02 -16.69
C CYS A 111 27.04 15.49 -17.02
N ALA A 112 26.20 15.73 -18.04
CA ALA A 112 25.80 17.09 -18.44
C ALA A 112 24.73 17.69 -17.52
N ASN A 113 23.70 16.93 -17.14
CA ASN A 113 22.62 17.37 -16.27
C ASN A 113 21.99 16.20 -15.50
N ARG A 114 22.53 15.94 -14.32
CA ARG A 114 22.10 14.86 -13.41
C ARG A 114 20.60 14.79 -13.19
N ARG A 115 19.96 15.93 -12.88
CA ARG A 115 18.53 15.95 -12.53
C ARG A 115 17.66 15.55 -13.72
N ARG A 116 18.00 16.06 -14.91
CA ARG A 116 17.26 15.74 -16.15
C ARG A 116 17.44 14.28 -16.54
N ALA A 117 18.67 13.77 -16.51
CA ALA A 117 18.97 12.40 -16.89
C ALA A 117 18.35 11.38 -15.92
N SER A 118 18.42 11.62 -14.61
CA SER A 118 17.76 10.77 -13.62
C SER A 118 16.24 10.77 -13.79
N HIS A 119 15.62 11.92 -14.09
CA HIS A 119 14.19 11.97 -14.38
C HIS A 119 13.85 11.18 -15.64
N ALA A 120 14.63 11.32 -16.71
CA ALA A 120 14.42 10.58 -17.96
C ALA A 120 14.53 9.06 -17.74
N ALA A 121 15.53 8.60 -16.99
CA ALA A 121 15.69 7.19 -16.64
C ALA A 121 14.52 6.67 -15.78
N VAL A 122 14.05 7.45 -14.79
CA VAL A 122 12.89 7.06 -13.99
C VAL A 122 11.63 6.98 -14.84
N THR A 123 11.39 7.94 -15.73
CA THR A 123 10.24 7.93 -16.64
C THR A 123 10.25 6.71 -17.56
N GLU A 124 11.41 6.33 -18.09
CA GLU A 124 11.56 5.13 -18.92
C GLU A 124 11.30 3.84 -18.12
N LEU A 125 11.82 3.76 -16.88
CA LEU A 125 11.54 2.64 -15.98
C LEU A 125 10.06 2.52 -15.65
N GLU A 126 9.39 3.63 -15.37
CA GLU A 126 7.95 3.68 -15.10
C GLU A 126 7.13 3.21 -16.31
N ASN A 127 7.54 3.56 -17.53
CA ASN A 127 6.89 3.10 -18.75
C ASN A 127 7.03 1.58 -18.92
N ARG A 128 8.24 1.04 -18.75
CA ARG A 128 8.49 -0.41 -18.79
C ARG A 128 7.69 -1.18 -17.73
N LEU A 129 7.63 -0.64 -16.51
CA LEU A 129 6.80 -1.20 -15.43
C LEU A 129 5.32 -1.17 -15.79
N ARG A 130 4.84 -0.09 -16.43
CA ARG A 130 3.44 0.02 -16.85
C ARG A 130 3.09 -1.02 -17.92
N GLU A 131 3.98 -1.27 -18.88
CA GLU A 131 3.81 -2.32 -19.90
C GLU A 131 3.84 -3.72 -19.28
N LEU A 132 4.76 -3.96 -18.34
CA LEU A 132 4.84 -5.23 -17.63
C LEU A 132 3.58 -5.49 -16.79
N LEU A 133 3.08 -4.46 -16.09
CA LEU A 133 1.85 -4.53 -15.33
C LEU A 133 0.61 -4.66 -16.22
N SER A 134 0.55 -4.02 -17.39
CA SER A 134 -0.59 -4.15 -18.30
C SER A 134 -0.74 -5.57 -18.85
N GLY A 135 0.37 -6.30 -19.06
CA GLY A 135 0.34 -7.72 -19.37
C GLY A 135 -0.28 -8.58 -18.24
N VAL A 136 -0.13 -8.16 -16.99
CA VAL A 136 -0.66 -8.86 -15.80
C VAL A 136 -2.14 -8.53 -15.52
N LEU A 137 -2.63 -7.38 -15.99
CA LEU A 137 -4.04 -6.98 -15.84
C LEU A 137 -5.03 -7.95 -16.52
N HIS A 138 -4.57 -8.81 -17.44
CA HIS A 138 -5.37 -9.89 -18.01
C HIS A 138 -5.53 -11.10 -17.06
N ILE A 139 -4.68 -11.22 -16.03
CA ILE A 139 -4.63 -12.34 -15.09
C ILE A 139 -5.30 -11.98 -13.76
N SER A 140 -5.35 -10.70 -13.38
CA SER A 140 -5.93 -10.26 -12.11
C SER A 140 -6.50 -8.85 -12.18
N THR A 141 -7.61 -8.59 -11.47
CA THR A 141 -8.13 -7.23 -11.31
C THR A 141 -7.22 -6.45 -10.36
N PRO A 142 -6.67 -5.29 -10.74
CA PRO A 142 -5.78 -4.55 -9.87
C PRO A 142 -6.52 -4.05 -8.63
N ALA A 143 -5.88 -4.23 -7.48
CA ALA A 143 -6.34 -3.76 -6.17
C ALA A 143 -6.32 -2.21 -6.02
N SER A 144 -6.08 -1.45 -7.10
CA SER A 144 -6.01 0.01 -7.06
C SER A 144 -6.48 0.64 -8.36
N ALA A 145 -7.63 1.32 -8.30
CA ALA A 145 -7.97 2.49 -9.09
C ALA A 145 -8.37 3.60 -8.08
#